data_AF-A0A960B2T2-F1
#
_entry.id   AF-A0A960B2T2-F1
#
_cell.length_a   1.000
_cell.length_b   1.000
_cell.length_c   1.000
_cell.angle_alpha   90.00
_cell.angle_beta   90.00
_cell.angle_gamma   90.00
#
_symmetry.space_group_name_H-M   'P 1'
#
loop_
_entity.id
_entity.type
_entity.pdbx_description
1 polymer ?
#
loop_
_entity_poly.entity_id
_entity_poly.type
_entity_poly.pdbx_seq_one_letter_code
_entity_poly.pdbx_strand_id
1 'polypeptide(L)'
;MTTHEAGWAHAEGAFKGPSWLREPHDINTITPTLWSVTAHKDEEGQLRVGGLAVADIVAEHNTPAYLLDEHDFRTRARAFRDAFAGWEVFYAGKAFLCTAVAQWVAEEGLSLDVASDGELTVALRAGFDPARIGYHGNNKTVTELRRAVSVGIGRIIVDSFTEIDRLAMITAETGMEARVMVRVTAGVEAHTH
;
A
#
# COMPACT_ATOMS: atom_id res chain seq x y z
N MET A 1 30.09 -17.39 8.04
CA MET A 1 28.81 -17.01 8.64
C MET A 1 27.73 -17.61 7.76
N THR A 2 27.25 -18.79 8.11
CA THR A 2 26.21 -19.49 7.34
C THR A 2 24.89 -18.77 7.58
N THR A 3 24.32 -18.18 6.53
CA THR A 3 22.94 -17.68 6.54
C THR A 3 22.01 -18.83 6.90
N HIS A 4 21.21 -18.66 7.95
CA HIS A 4 20.15 -19.58 8.34
C HIS A 4 19.13 -19.66 7.19
N GLU A 5 18.54 -20.83 6.94
CA GLU A 5 17.61 -21.05 5.81
C GLU A 5 16.37 -20.13 5.85
N ALA A 6 16.06 -19.58 7.03
CA ALA A 6 14.98 -18.60 7.23
C ALA A 6 15.43 -17.11 7.16
N GLY A 7 16.68 -16.82 6.79
CA GLY A 7 17.19 -15.44 6.70
C GLY A 7 17.94 -14.95 7.95
N TRP A 8 18.57 -13.77 7.84
CA TRP A 8 19.48 -13.22 8.87
C TRP A 8 18.78 -12.88 10.20
N ALA A 9 17.48 -12.58 10.16
CA ALA A 9 16.68 -12.25 11.34
C ALA A 9 16.53 -13.43 12.32
N HIS A 10 16.80 -14.67 11.87
CA HIS A 10 16.73 -15.88 12.67
C HIS A 10 18.11 -16.39 13.14
N ALA A 11 19.19 -15.65 12.85
CA ALA A 11 20.52 -15.98 13.35
C ALA A 11 20.68 -15.59 14.84
N GLU A 12 21.43 -16.39 15.60
CA GLU A 12 21.88 -16.01 16.95
C GLU A 12 22.62 -14.67 16.89
N GLY A 13 22.15 -13.68 17.67
CA GLY A 13 22.74 -12.33 17.73
C GLY A 13 22.14 -11.30 16.78
N ALA A 14 21.09 -11.63 16.02
CA ALA A 14 20.34 -10.64 15.25
C ALA A 14 19.76 -9.55 16.19
N PHE A 15 19.91 -8.27 15.80
CA PHE A 15 19.35 -7.13 16.54
C PHE A 15 17.83 -7.27 16.69
N LYS A 16 17.32 -7.18 17.92
CA LYS A 16 15.89 -7.33 18.24
C LYS A 16 15.04 -6.07 17.99
N GLY A 17 15.58 -5.06 17.30
CA GLY A 17 14.85 -3.84 17.00
C GLY A 17 15.66 -2.82 16.20
N PRO A 18 15.01 -1.75 15.70
CA PRO A 18 15.66 -0.75 14.86
C PRO A 18 16.77 -0.01 15.61
N SER A 19 17.87 0.31 14.93
CA SER A 19 19.04 0.99 15.53
C SER A 19 18.72 2.36 16.12
N TRP A 20 17.65 3.00 15.63
CA TRP A 20 17.14 4.29 16.09
C TRP A 20 16.18 4.19 17.28
N LEU A 21 15.68 3.00 17.64
CA LEU A 21 14.77 2.84 18.77
C LEU A 21 15.56 2.94 20.07
N ARG A 22 15.23 3.95 20.87
CA ARG A 22 15.81 4.22 22.19
C ARG A 22 14.68 4.36 23.19
N GLU A 23 14.94 4.01 24.44
CA GLU A 23 14.03 4.32 25.54
C GLU A 23 13.88 5.85 25.63
N PRO A 24 12.65 6.39 25.58
CA PRO A 24 12.45 7.83 25.62
C PRO A 24 12.80 8.37 27.01
N HIS A 25 13.53 9.50 27.05
CA HIS A 25 13.82 10.21 28.31
C HIS A 25 12.56 10.79 28.97
N ASP A 26 11.58 11.17 28.15
CA ASP A 26 10.26 11.59 28.59
C ASP A 26 9.20 10.83 27.78
N ILE A 27 8.41 10.02 28.48
CA ILE A 27 7.33 9.22 27.90
C ILE A 27 6.19 10.07 27.33
N ASN A 28 6.10 11.35 27.70
CA ASN A 28 5.11 12.29 27.19
C ASN A 28 5.55 12.99 25.89
N THR A 29 6.82 12.88 25.50
CA THR A 29 7.32 13.53 24.30
C THR A 29 6.87 12.75 23.05
N ILE A 30 6.39 13.46 22.04
CA ILE A 30 6.06 12.86 20.73
C ILE A 30 7.35 12.62 19.96
N THR A 31 7.54 11.39 19.48
CA THR A 31 8.68 10.99 18.64
C THR A 31 8.36 11.26 17.16
N PRO A 32 8.93 12.29 16.51
CA PRO A 32 8.48 12.71 15.18
C PRO A 32 8.63 11.66 14.08
N THR A 33 9.53 10.68 14.25
CA THR A 33 9.72 9.59 13.28
C THR A 33 8.65 8.50 13.35
N LEU A 34 7.88 8.44 14.44
CA LEU A 34 6.85 7.43 14.67
C LEU A 34 5.43 7.94 14.40
N TRP A 35 5.18 9.21 14.71
CA TRP A 35 3.87 9.84 14.61
C TRP A 35 3.67 10.49 13.24
N SER A 36 2.42 10.77 12.86
CA SER A 36 2.15 11.55 11.65
C SER A 36 2.74 12.95 11.74
N VAL A 37 3.11 13.54 10.61
CA VAL A 37 3.84 14.83 10.59
C VAL A 37 3.09 16.00 11.21
N THR A 38 1.76 15.94 11.34
CA THR A 38 0.98 17.01 11.99
C THR A 38 0.76 16.76 13.49
N ALA A 39 1.19 15.61 14.01
CA ALA A 39 0.99 15.24 15.39
C ALA A 39 1.84 16.12 16.34
N HIS A 40 1.19 16.80 17.26
CA HIS A 40 1.85 17.61 18.29
C HIS A 40 1.01 17.64 19.58
N LYS A 41 1.61 18.07 20.69
CA LYS A 41 0.88 18.46 21.90
C LYS A 41 0.74 19.97 21.96
N ASP A 42 -0.45 20.47 22.30
CA ASP A 42 -0.65 21.90 22.56
C ASP A 42 -0.14 22.34 23.94
N GLU A 43 -0.35 23.61 24.29
CA GLU A 43 0.14 24.22 25.54
C GLU A 43 -0.47 23.55 26.79
N GLU A 44 -1.67 22.98 26.65
CA GLU A 44 -2.38 22.20 27.67
C GLU A 44 -1.95 20.72 27.70
N GLY A 45 -1.09 20.30 26.77
CA GLY A 45 -0.57 18.94 26.66
C GLY A 45 -1.51 17.96 25.93
N GLN A 46 -2.57 18.43 25.28
CA GLN A 46 -3.50 17.59 24.52
C GLN A 46 -2.88 17.17 23.18
N LEU A 47 -3.01 15.90 22.84
CA LEU A 47 -2.57 15.38 21.54
C LEU A 47 -3.49 15.91 20.44
N ARG A 48 -2.88 16.55 19.44
CA ARG A 48 -3.54 17.03 18.22
C ARG A 48 -2.98 16.34 16.99
N VAL A 49 -3.86 15.98 16.06
CA VAL A 49 -3.50 15.39 14.75
C VAL A 49 -4.41 16.02 13.70
N GLY A 50 -3.83 16.46 12.58
CA GLY A 50 -4.56 17.17 11.53
C GLY A 50 -5.18 18.49 12.02
N GLY A 51 -4.63 19.08 13.08
CA GLY A 51 -5.18 20.26 13.75
C GLY A 51 -6.33 19.99 14.74
N LEU A 52 -6.82 18.76 14.83
CA LEU A 52 -7.92 18.36 15.71
C LEU A 52 -7.39 17.75 17.01
N ALA A 53 -8.00 18.09 18.15
CA ALA A 53 -7.69 17.42 19.41
C ALA A 53 -8.26 15.99 19.37
N VAL A 54 -7.43 15.00 19.76
CA VAL A 54 -7.84 13.60 19.77
C VAL A 54 -9.01 13.35 20.72
N ALA A 55 -9.12 14.15 21.80
CA ALA A 55 -10.26 14.09 22.71
C ALA A 55 -11.60 14.43 22.04
N ASP A 56 -11.60 15.43 21.15
CA ASP A 56 -12.81 15.83 20.41
C ASP A 56 -13.24 14.74 19.43
N ILE A 57 -12.26 14.14 18.72
CA ILE A 57 -12.49 13.02 17.81
C ILE A 57 -13.10 11.82 18.56
N VAL A 58 -12.59 11.51 19.75
CA VAL A 58 -13.13 10.44 20.60
C VAL A 58 -14.54 10.76 21.10
N ALA A 59 -14.81 12.01 21.48
CA ALA A 59 -16.13 12.43 21.91
C ALA A 59 -17.17 12.30 20.78
N GLU A 60 -16.76 12.60 19.53
CA GLU A 60 -17.63 12.53 18.35
C GLU A 60 -17.82 11.09 17.81
N HIS A 61 -16.74 10.31 17.71
CA HIS A 61 -16.75 9.03 16.99
C HIS A 61 -16.61 7.79 17.90
N ASN A 62 -16.44 7.99 19.21
CA ASN A 62 -16.19 6.94 20.20
C ASN A 62 -14.88 6.15 19.93
N THR A 63 -14.62 5.11 20.72
CA THR A 63 -13.43 4.25 20.63
C THR A 63 -13.80 2.77 20.49
N PRO A 64 -12.96 1.95 19.82
CA PRO A 64 -11.69 2.30 19.16
C PRO A 64 -11.90 3.08 17.84
N ALA A 65 -10.97 3.98 17.53
CA ALA A 65 -11.01 4.79 16.30
C ALA A 65 -9.64 4.76 15.60
N TYR A 66 -9.67 4.72 14.26
CA TYR A 66 -8.50 4.94 13.42
C TYR A 66 -8.53 6.36 12.88
N LEU A 67 -7.49 7.15 13.18
CA LEU A 67 -7.32 8.49 12.66
C LEU A 67 -6.26 8.49 11.57
N LEU A 68 -6.68 8.80 10.34
CA LEU A 68 -5.77 8.96 9.22
C LEU A 68 -5.47 10.44 9.01
N ASP A 69 -4.20 10.81 9.18
CA ASP A 69 -3.71 12.13 8.84
C ASP A 69 -3.52 12.23 7.32
N GLU A 70 -4.48 12.87 6.64
CA GLU A 70 -4.45 13.08 5.20
C GLU A 70 -3.20 13.87 4.74
N HIS A 71 -2.77 14.85 5.54
CA HIS A 71 -1.61 15.66 5.19
C HIS A 71 -0.32 14.81 5.23
N ASP A 72 -0.18 13.93 6.22
CA ASP A 72 0.91 12.97 6.30
C ASP A 72 0.90 11.99 5.12
N PHE A 73 -0.25 11.38 4.84
CA PHE A 73 -0.41 10.44 3.73
C PHE A 73 0.03 11.06 2.40
N ARG A 74 -0.53 12.23 2.08
CA ARG A 74 -0.23 12.95 0.83
C ARG A 74 1.22 13.39 0.76
N THR A 75 1.80 13.82 1.87
CA THR A 75 3.21 14.21 1.91
C THR A 75 4.14 13.04 1.62
N ARG A 76 3.84 11.84 2.16
CA ARG A 76 4.58 10.61 1.84
C ARG A 76 4.39 10.20 0.38
N ALA A 77 3.15 10.28 -0.14
CA ALA A 77 2.87 9.96 -1.53
C ALA A 77 3.69 10.85 -2.48
N ARG A 78 3.71 12.17 -2.25
CA ARG A 78 4.56 13.11 -3.00
C ARG A 78 6.04 12.77 -2.89
N ALA A 79 6.53 12.51 -1.67
CA ALA A 79 7.94 12.17 -1.45
C ALA A 79 8.36 10.94 -2.27
N PHE A 80 7.54 9.89 -2.31
CA PHE A 80 7.81 8.72 -3.14
C PHE A 80 7.76 9.05 -4.63
N ARG A 81 6.71 9.73 -5.10
CA ARG A 81 6.58 10.13 -6.51
C ARG A 81 7.79 10.94 -6.97
N ASP A 82 8.22 11.91 -6.17
CA ASP A 82 9.31 12.83 -6.53
C ASP A 82 10.68 12.12 -6.46
N ALA A 83 10.90 11.24 -5.47
CA ALA A 83 12.12 10.44 -5.36
C ALA A 83 12.30 9.44 -6.51
N PHE A 84 11.20 8.96 -7.10
CA PHE A 84 11.17 8.05 -8.23
C PHE A 84 10.73 8.72 -9.53
N ALA A 85 10.98 10.04 -9.68
CA ALA A 85 10.64 10.78 -10.89
C ALA A 85 11.13 10.07 -12.17
N GLY A 86 10.23 9.94 -13.15
CA GLY A 86 10.47 9.17 -14.38
C GLY A 86 9.99 7.71 -14.31
N TRP A 87 9.55 7.24 -13.14
CA TRP A 87 8.99 5.90 -12.95
C TRP A 87 7.57 5.98 -12.38
N GLU A 88 6.79 4.92 -12.59
CA GLU A 88 5.47 4.77 -11.97
C GLU A 88 5.62 4.25 -10.54
N VAL A 89 5.04 4.97 -9.57
CA VAL A 89 5.01 4.55 -8.16
C VAL A 89 3.63 3.98 -7.86
N PHE A 90 3.57 2.72 -7.43
CA PHE A 90 2.33 2.04 -7.08
C PHE A 90 2.12 2.05 -5.56
N TYR A 91 1.00 2.61 -5.12
CA TYR A 91 0.52 2.42 -3.76
C TYR A 91 -0.05 0.99 -3.62
N ALA A 92 0.41 0.24 -2.62
CA ALA A 92 -0.09 -1.11 -2.38
C ALA A 92 -1.42 -1.09 -1.60
N GLY A 93 -2.54 -1.32 -2.29
CA GLY A 93 -3.89 -1.27 -1.71
C GLY A 93 -4.09 -2.18 -0.49
N LYS A 94 -3.37 -3.31 -0.43
CA LYS A 94 -3.37 -4.22 0.73
C LYS A 94 -2.97 -3.57 2.06
N ALA A 95 -2.28 -2.43 2.03
CA ALA A 95 -1.89 -1.71 3.25
C ALA A 95 -3.11 -1.10 3.93
N PHE A 96 -3.93 -0.37 3.17
CA PHE A 96 -5.26 0.10 3.55
C PHE A 96 -5.96 0.67 2.30
N LEU A 97 -7.18 0.21 1.98
CA LEU A 97 -7.90 0.70 0.80
C LEU A 97 -9.36 0.99 1.10
N CYS A 98 -9.76 2.23 0.84
CA CYS A 98 -11.13 2.69 0.76
C CYS A 98 -11.24 3.71 -0.38
N THR A 99 -12.46 4.17 -0.70
CA THR A 99 -12.65 5.11 -1.82
C THR A 99 -11.90 6.43 -1.62
N ALA A 100 -11.85 6.94 -0.38
CA ALA A 100 -11.11 8.17 -0.07
C ALA A 100 -9.59 8.01 -0.29
N VAL A 101 -8.99 6.92 0.20
CA VAL A 101 -7.56 6.66 -0.01
C VAL A 101 -7.24 6.46 -1.48
N ALA A 102 -8.09 5.74 -2.23
CA ALA A 102 -7.90 5.60 -3.68
C ALA A 102 -7.95 6.96 -4.40
N GLN A 103 -8.84 7.87 -3.99
CA GLN A 103 -8.88 9.25 -4.51
C GLN A 103 -7.61 10.02 -4.18
N TRP A 104 -7.12 9.95 -2.94
CA TRP A 104 -5.86 10.59 -2.54
C TRP A 104 -4.69 10.09 -3.38
N VAL A 105 -4.57 8.78 -3.58
CA VAL A 105 -3.52 8.17 -4.42
C VAL A 105 -3.61 8.70 -5.86
N ALA A 106 -4.81 8.77 -6.43
CA ALA A 106 -5.03 9.25 -7.79
C ALA A 106 -4.62 10.72 -7.95
N GLU A 107 -5.05 11.57 -7.01
CA GLU A 107 -4.79 13.02 -6.96
C GLU A 107 -3.32 13.34 -6.75
N GLU A 108 -2.61 12.55 -5.93
CA GLU A 108 -1.16 12.69 -5.76
C GLU A 108 -0.37 12.11 -6.95
N GLY A 109 -1.03 11.58 -7.98
CA GLY A 109 -0.37 11.12 -9.21
C GLY A 109 0.29 9.75 -9.11
N LEU A 110 -0.05 8.93 -8.11
CA LEU A 110 0.47 7.58 -7.95
C LEU A 110 -0.40 6.56 -8.67
N SER A 111 0.17 5.43 -9.08
CA SER A 111 -0.57 4.25 -9.53
C SER A 111 -1.05 3.42 -8.34
N LEU A 112 -1.91 2.43 -8.56
CA LEU A 112 -2.50 1.61 -7.49
C LEU A 112 -2.34 0.13 -7.78
N ASP A 113 -1.76 -0.60 -6.83
CA ASP A 113 -1.80 -2.06 -6.84
C ASP A 113 -3.02 -2.58 -6.09
N VAL A 114 -3.74 -3.50 -6.72
CA VAL A 114 -4.84 -4.27 -6.13
C VAL A 114 -4.52 -5.76 -6.17
N ALA A 115 -5.01 -6.53 -5.21
CA ALA A 115 -4.73 -7.96 -5.08
C ALA A 115 -5.98 -8.85 -5.15
N SER A 116 -7.18 -8.26 -5.23
CA SER A 116 -8.45 -8.98 -5.31
C SER A 116 -9.53 -8.21 -6.07
N ASP A 117 -10.61 -8.90 -6.46
CA ASP A 117 -11.79 -8.28 -7.07
C ASP A 117 -12.44 -7.21 -6.18
N GLY A 118 -12.39 -7.40 -4.85
CA GLY A 118 -12.90 -6.45 -3.88
C GLY A 118 -12.11 -5.14 -3.89
N GLU A 119 -10.78 -5.24 -3.89
CA GLU A 119 -9.90 -4.06 -3.99
C GLU A 119 -10.07 -3.35 -5.33
N LEU A 120 -10.12 -4.09 -6.44
CA LEU A 120 -10.43 -3.54 -7.77
C LEU A 120 -11.80 -2.82 -7.76
N THR A 121 -12.81 -3.39 -7.11
CA THR A 121 -14.13 -2.76 -7.00
C THR A 121 -14.08 -1.44 -6.25
N VAL A 122 -13.32 -1.36 -5.15
CA VAL A 122 -13.14 -0.11 -4.39
C VAL A 122 -12.46 0.95 -5.26
N ALA A 123 -11.38 0.58 -5.97
CA ALA A 123 -10.68 1.48 -6.88
C ALA A 123 -11.59 2.03 -7.98
N LEU A 124 -12.35 1.15 -8.65
CA LEU A 124 -13.28 1.56 -9.71
C LEU A 124 -14.41 2.45 -9.17
N ARG A 125 -14.94 2.15 -7.97
CA ARG A 125 -15.96 3.00 -7.31
C ARG A 125 -15.42 4.37 -6.90
N ALA A 126 -14.13 4.47 -6.63
CA ALA A 126 -13.46 5.73 -6.36
C ALA A 126 -13.23 6.58 -7.63
N GLY A 127 -13.51 6.03 -8.82
CA GLY A 127 -13.21 6.67 -10.10
C GLY A 127 -11.73 6.60 -10.48
N PHE A 128 -10.96 5.67 -9.89
CA PHE A 128 -9.56 5.49 -10.22
C PHE A 128 -9.42 5.00 -11.67
N ASP A 129 -8.51 5.60 -12.43
CA ASP A 129 -8.25 5.23 -13.82
C ASP A 129 -7.71 3.78 -13.90
N PRO A 130 -8.45 2.83 -14.51
CA PRO A 130 -8.01 1.44 -14.63
C PRO A 130 -6.64 1.29 -15.29
N ALA A 131 -6.27 2.19 -16.20
CA ALA A 131 -5.00 2.14 -16.90
C ALA A 131 -3.78 2.35 -15.99
N ARG A 132 -4.01 2.90 -14.77
CA ARG A 132 -3.01 3.11 -13.71
C ARG A 132 -3.08 2.06 -12.59
N ILE A 133 -3.79 0.96 -12.82
CA ILE A 133 -3.93 -0.14 -11.85
C ILE A 133 -3.00 -1.31 -12.23
N GLY A 134 -2.31 -1.86 -11.22
CA GLY A 134 -1.61 -3.14 -11.26
C GLY A 134 -2.41 -4.21 -10.52
N TYR A 135 -2.76 -5.32 -11.17
CA TYR A 135 -3.51 -6.40 -10.54
C TYR A 135 -2.60 -7.59 -10.17
N HIS A 136 -2.32 -7.70 -8.88
CA HIS A 136 -1.61 -8.78 -8.22
C HIS A 136 -2.55 -9.91 -7.74
N GLY A 137 -1.96 -11.03 -7.31
CA GLY A 137 -2.68 -12.17 -6.73
C GLY A 137 -2.10 -13.47 -7.26
N ASN A 138 -1.90 -14.46 -6.38
CA ASN A 138 -1.29 -15.74 -6.73
C ASN A 138 -2.30 -16.78 -7.26
N ASN A 139 -3.60 -16.46 -7.24
CA ASN A 139 -4.65 -17.40 -7.67
C ASN A 139 -5.87 -16.68 -8.26
N LYS A 140 -5.64 -15.77 -9.21
CA LYS A 140 -6.74 -15.04 -9.87
C LYS A 140 -7.65 -15.99 -10.64
N THR A 141 -8.95 -15.88 -10.41
CA THR A 141 -9.99 -16.66 -11.09
C THR A 141 -10.21 -16.18 -12.53
N VAL A 142 -10.83 -17.00 -13.38
CA VAL A 142 -11.18 -16.60 -14.76
C VAL A 142 -12.12 -15.39 -14.76
N THR A 143 -13.05 -15.32 -13.80
CA THR A 143 -13.99 -14.19 -13.66
C THR A 143 -13.25 -12.89 -13.33
N GLU A 144 -12.31 -12.93 -12.39
CA GLU A 144 -11.47 -11.79 -12.02
C GLU A 144 -10.63 -11.31 -13.21
N LEU A 145 -9.96 -12.24 -13.90
CA LEU A 145 -9.14 -11.91 -15.08
C LEU A 145 -9.99 -11.34 -16.22
N ARG A 146 -11.18 -11.90 -16.48
CA ARG A 146 -12.07 -11.38 -17.53
C ARG A 146 -12.56 -9.98 -17.19
N ARG A 147 -12.89 -9.71 -15.92
CA ARG A 147 -13.25 -8.37 -15.46
C ARG A 147 -12.07 -7.41 -15.62
N ALA A 148 -10.87 -7.80 -15.21
CA ALA A 148 -9.66 -7.00 -15.33
C ALA A 148 -9.36 -6.58 -16.77
N VAL A 149 -9.47 -7.52 -17.71
CA VAL A 149 -9.32 -7.24 -19.15
C VAL A 149 -10.44 -6.32 -19.65
N SER A 150 -11.69 -6.61 -19.29
CA SER A 150 -12.87 -5.83 -19.72
C SER A 150 -12.82 -4.36 -19.28
N VAL A 151 -12.37 -4.09 -18.04
CA VAL A 151 -12.25 -2.71 -17.54
C VAL A 151 -10.97 -2.00 -18.01
N GLY A 152 -10.07 -2.71 -18.71
CA GLY A 152 -8.84 -2.14 -19.24
C GLY A 152 -7.77 -1.85 -18.16
N ILE A 153 -7.56 -2.79 -17.23
CA ILE A 153 -6.50 -2.65 -16.22
C ILE A 153 -5.14 -2.41 -16.88
N GLY A 154 -4.37 -1.51 -16.27
CA GLY A 154 -3.04 -1.12 -16.70
C GLY A 154 -2.10 -2.29 -16.91
N ARG A 155 -1.96 -3.14 -15.88
CA ARG A 155 -1.07 -4.30 -15.87
C ARG A 155 -1.65 -5.45 -15.04
N ILE A 156 -1.57 -6.68 -15.54
CA ILE A 156 -1.85 -7.90 -14.78
C ILE A 156 -0.53 -8.58 -14.44
N ILE A 157 -0.24 -8.74 -13.14
CA ILE A 157 0.98 -9.38 -12.67
C ILE A 157 0.70 -10.88 -12.56
N VAL A 158 1.15 -11.65 -13.53
CA VAL A 158 0.94 -13.11 -13.59
C VAL A 158 1.86 -13.84 -12.64
N ASP A 159 1.31 -14.83 -11.94
CA ASP A 159 1.98 -15.59 -10.88
C ASP A 159 2.13 -17.08 -11.23
N SER A 160 1.49 -17.56 -12.30
CA SER A 160 1.57 -18.97 -12.75
C SER A 160 1.34 -19.17 -14.25
N PHE A 161 1.80 -20.31 -14.79
CA PHE A 161 1.51 -20.72 -16.17
C PHE A 161 0.00 -20.87 -16.42
N THR A 162 -0.75 -21.43 -15.46
CA THR A 162 -2.21 -21.54 -15.54
C THR A 162 -2.87 -20.18 -15.71
N GLU A 163 -2.35 -19.14 -15.08
CA GLU A 163 -2.86 -17.78 -15.23
C GLU A 163 -2.60 -17.20 -16.63
N ILE A 164 -1.43 -17.51 -17.21
CA ILE A 164 -1.09 -17.15 -18.59
C ILE A 164 -2.07 -17.84 -19.56
N ASP A 165 -2.33 -19.13 -19.39
CA ASP A 165 -3.29 -19.87 -20.23
C ASP A 165 -4.70 -19.28 -20.14
N ARG A 166 -5.14 -18.90 -18.92
CA ARG A 166 -6.43 -18.24 -18.71
C ARG A 166 -6.51 -16.90 -19.45
N LEU A 167 -5.46 -16.08 -19.38
CA LEU A 167 -5.41 -14.80 -20.08
C LEU A 167 -5.38 -14.98 -21.60
N ALA A 168 -4.63 -15.96 -22.11
CA ALA A 168 -4.60 -16.27 -23.54
C ALA A 168 -5.99 -16.66 -24.07
N MET A 169 -6.71 -17.51 -23.33
CA MET A 169 -8.09 -17.86 -23.64
C MET A 169 -9.01 -16.62 -23.62
N ILE A 170 -8.95 -15.81 -22.56
CA ILE A 170 -9.81 -14.62 -22.42
C ILE A 170 -9.57 -13.64 -23.55
N THR A 171 -8.31 -13.33 -23.86
CA THR A 171 -7.96 -12.37 -24.93
C THR A 171 -8.34 -12.88 -26.32
N ALA A 172 -8.21 -14.18 -26.58
CA ALA A 172 -8.69 -14.80 -27.82
C ALA A 172 -10.22 -14.73 -27.96
N GLU A 173 -10.97 -14.91 -26.87
CA GLU A 173 -12.44 -14.84 -26.87
C GLU A 173 -12.98 -13.40 -26.99
N THR A 174 -12.34 -12.43 -26.34
CA THR A 174 -12.84 -11.05 -26.29
C THR A 174 -12.28 -10.17 -27.40
N GLY A 175 -11.17 -10.56 -28.02
CA GLY A 175 -10.40 -9.72 -28.95
C GLY A 175 -9.71 -8.53 -28.28
N MET A 176 -9.70 -8.47 -26.94
CA MET A 176 -9.03 -7.42 -26.16
C MET A 176 -7.59 -7.84 -25.85
N GLU A 177 -6.71 -6.85 -25.69
CA GLU A 177 -5.33 -7.08 -25.27
C GLU A 177 -5.17 -6.91 -23.76
N ALA A 178 -4.34 -7.75 -23.14
CA ALA A 178 -3.96 -7.65 -21.74
C ALA A 178 -2.47 -7.32 -21.63
N ARG A 179 -2.13 -6.23 -20.96
CA ARG A 179 -0.73 -5.92 -20.62
C ARG A 179 -0.34 -6.70 -19.37
N VAL A 180 0.74 -7.46 -19.44
CA VAL A 180 1.17 -8.35 -18.37
C VAL A 180 2.59 -8.05 -17.89
N MET A 181 2.85 -8.37 -16.63
CA MET A 181 4.19 -8.52 -16.06
C MET A 181 4.29 -9.90 -15.40
N VAL A 182 5.47 -10.53 -15.43
CA VAL A 182 5.69 -11.83 -14.78
C VAL A 182 6.33 -11.61 -13.41
N ARG A 183 5.75 -12.19 -12.36
CA ARG A 183 6.39 -12.20 -11.04
C ARG A 183 7.54 -13.19 -11.02
N VAL A 184 8.72 -12.73 -10.61
CA VAL A 184 9.93 -13.56 -10.55
C VAL A 184 10.39 -13.70 -9.10
N THR A 185 10.68 -14.93 -8.68
CA THR A 185 11.36 -15.22 -7.41
C THR A 185 12.87 -15.18 -7.64
N ALA A 186 13.52 -14.10 -7.22
CA ALA A 186 14.95 -13.89 -7.45
C ALA A 186 15.88 -14.57 -6.42
N GLY A 187 15.32 -15.28 -5.42
CA GLY A 187 16.10 -15.90 -4.34
C GLY A 187 16.72 -14.89 -3.37
N VAL A 188 16.20 -13.66 -3.32
CA VAL A 188 16.63 -12.60 -2.40
C VAL A 188 15.48 -12.28 -1.45
N GLU A 189 15.73 -12.40 -0.16
CA GLU A 189 14.82 -11.97 0.89
C GLU A 189 15.44 -10.81 1.68
N ALA A 190 14.77 -9.66 1.67
CA ALA A 190 15.14 -8.50 2.46
C ALA A 190 14.07 -8.27 3.52
N HIS A 191 14.43 -8.46 4.79
CA HIS A 191 13.59 -8.01 5.89
C HIS A 191 13.68 -6.48 5.97
N THR A 192 12.53 -5.83 5.80
CA THR A 192 12.37 -4.40 6.00
C THR A 192 11.40 -4.24 7.16
N HIS A 193 11.80 -3.42 8.13
CA HIS A 193 11.17 -3.19 9.45
C HIS A 193 11.57 -4.19 10.55
#